data_AF-A0A455UN10-F1
#
_entry.id   AF-A0A455UN10-F1
#
_cell.length_a   1.000
_cell.length_b   1.000
_cell.length_c   1.000
_cell.angle_alpha   90.00
_cell.angle_beta   90.00
_cell.angle_gamma   90.00
#
_symmetry.space_group_name_H-M   'P 1'
#
loop_
_entity.id
_entity.type
_entity.pdbx_description
1 polymer ?
#
loop_
_entity_poly.entity_id
_entity_poly.type
_entity_poly.pdbx_seq_one_letter_code
_entity_poly.pdbx_strand_id
1 'polypeptide(L)' 'MKQWETALVRPGTTLEQAIKVLDRAALRIVLVVDIQQKLLGTMTDGDLRRALIKHQSLDTAVEKS' A
#
# COMPACT_ATOMS: atom_id res chain seq x y z
N MET A 1 9.33 17.98 -3.47
CA MET A 1 8.56 16.94 -2.75
C MET A 1 9.52 15.85 -2.33
N LYS A 2 9.39 15.31 -1.12
CA LYS A 2 10.23 14.19 -0.72
C LYS A 2 9.70 12.94 -1.43
N GLN A 3 10.58 12.13 -2.03
CA GLN A 3 10.17 11.00 -2.88
C GLN A 3 9.32 9.94 -2.13
N TRP A 4 9.36 9.92 -0.80
CA TRP A 4 8.59 8.96 0.01
C TRP A 4 7.13 9.37 0.23
N GLU A 5 6.78 10.65 0.09
CA GLU A 5 5.40 11.13 0.27
C GLU A 5 4.47 10.56 -0.82
N THR A 6 5.02 10.21 -1.99
CA THR A 6 4.27 9.57 -3.09
C THR A 6 3.95 8.10 -2.82
N ALA A 7 4.51 7.51 -1.76
CA ALA A 7 4.24 6.14 -1.36
C ALA A 7 3.15 6.02 -0.28
N LEU A 8 2.54 7.14 0.15
CA LEU A 8 1.56 7.15 1.23
C LEU A 8 0.16 6.74 0.74
N VAL A 9 -0.50 5.87 1.50
CA VAL A 9 -1.91 5.53 1.37
C VAL A 9 -2.60 5.57 2.74
N ARG A 10 -3.93 5.64 2.76
CA ARG A 10 -4.72 5.58 3.99
C ARG A 10 -5.28 4.17 4.23
N PRO A 11 -5.58 3.77 5.48
CA PRO A 11 -6.41 2.61 5.76
C PRO A 11 -7.71 2.65 4.94
N GLY A 12 -8.12 1.50 4.44
CA GLY A 12 -9.30 1.39 3.57
C GLY A 12 -9.02 1.66 2.09
N THR A 13 -7.80 2.07 1.72
CA THR A 13 -7.37 2.10 0.31
C THR A 13 -7.46 0.69 -0.25
N THR A 14 -8.03 0.52 -1.43
CA THR A 14 -8.12 -0.80 -2.07
C THR A 14 -6.75 -1.34 -2.44
N LEU A 15 -6.61 -2.66 -2.49
CA LEU A 15 -5.40 -3.32 -2.96
C LEU A 15 -5.01 -2.83 -4.37
N GLU A 16 -5.98 -2.63 -5.27
CA GLU A 16 -5.73 -2.06 -6.60
C GLU A 16 -5.06 -0.68 -6.55
N GLN A 17 -5.59 0.23 -5.73
CA GLN A 17 -5.04 1.57 -5.57
C GLN A 17 -3.64 1.51 -4.95
N ALA A 18 -3.43 0.65 -3.96
CA ALA A 18 -2.13 0.48 -3.34
C ALA A 18 -1.10 -0.09 -4.33
N ILE A 19 -1.48 -1.01 -5.22
CA ILE A 19 -0.62 -1.50 -6.31
C ILE A 19 -0.24 -0.35 -7.27
N LYS A 20 -1.19 0.51 -7.65
CA LYS A 20 -0.91 1.69 -8.50
C LYS A 20 0.09 2.63 -7.85
N VAL A 21 0.02 2.80 -6.52
CA VAL A 21 1.01 3.60 -5.77
C VAL A 21 2.36 2.90 -5.76
N LEU A 22 2.40 1.58 -5.51
CA LEU A 22 3.61 0.77 -5.51
C LEU A 22 4.35 0.82 -6.85
N ASP A 23 3.62 0.74 -7.96
CA ASP A 23 4.14 0.81 -9.34
C ASP A 23 4.73 2.18 -9.68
N ARG A 24 4.05 3.25 -9.26
CA ARG A 24 4.49 4.63 -9.52
C ARG A 24 5.62 5.08 -8.60
N ALA A 25 5.67 4.56 -7.38
CA ALA A 25 6.70 4.88 -6.42
C ALA A 25 7.98 4.09 -6.75
N ALA A 26 9.07 4.80 -7.07
CA ALA A 26 10.39 4.18 -7.29
C ALA A 26 10.97 3.46 -6.06
N LEU A 27 10.25 3.47 -4.94
CA LEU A 27 10.67 2.97 -3.63
C LEU A 27 10.26 1.52 -3.35
N ARG A 28 9.40 0.92 -4.19
CA ARG A 28 8.91 -0.46 -4.03
C ARG A 28 8.26 -0.77 -2.66
N ILE A 29 7.76 0.27 -2.02
CA ILE A 29 7.05 0.19 -0.74
C ILE A 29 5.89 1.16 -0.77
N VAL A 30 4.80 0.77 -0.11
CA VAL A 30 3.65 1.61 0.21
C VAL A 30 3.58 1.75 1.73
N LEU A 31 3.37 2.98 2.19
CA LEU A 31 3.29 3.34 3.60
C LEU A 31 1.83 3.63 3.94
N VAL A 32 1.25 2.82 4.83
CA VAL A 32 -0.13 3.02 5.29
C VAL A 32 -0.10 3.96 6.48
N VAL A 33 -0.70 5.14 6.34
CA VAL A 33 -0.68 6.19 7.38
C VAL A 33 -2.08 6.62 7.79
N ASP A 34 -2.24 6.98 9.06
CA ASP A 34 -3.49 7.58 9.55
C ASP A 34 -3.63 9.07 9.14
N ILE A 35 -4.72 9.69 9.61
CA ILE A 35 -5.01 11.11 9.35
C ILE A 35 -4.00 12.08 9.96
N GLN A 36 -3.23 11.64 10.97
CA GLN A 36 -2.17 12.41 11.63
C GLN A 36 -0.79 12.10 11.01
N GLN A 37 -0.74 11.39 9.88
CA GLN A 37 0.48 10.90 9.22
C GLN A 37 1.31 9.93 10.07
N LYS A 38 0.69 9.26 11.04
CA LYS A 38 1.34 8.19 11.79
C LYS A 38 1.38 6.92 10.93
N LEU A 39 2.55 6.31 10.81
CA LEU A 39 2.71 5.02 10.13
C LEU A 39 1.97 3.92 10.88
N LEU A 40 1.09 3.22 10.18
CA LEU A 40 0.28 2.12 10.68
C LEU A 40 0.77 0.75 10.18
N GLY A 41 1.42 0.73 9.01
CA GLY A 41 1.94 -0.49 8.40
C GLY A 41 2.57 -0.23 7.05
N THR A 42 3.10 -1.28 6.43
CA THR A 42 3.72 -1.20 5.12
C THR A 42 3.20 -2.29 4.19
N MET A 43 3.36 -2.08 2.88
CA MET A 43 3.06 -3.08 1.87
C MET A 43 4.14 -3.06 0.79
N THR A 44 4.53 -4.24 0.33
CA THR A 44 5.60 -4.46 -0.66
C THR A 44 5.14 -5.36 -1.80
N ASP A 45 5.98 -5.54 -2.83
CA ASP A 45 5.77 -6.56 -3.88
C ASP A 45 5.56 -7.97 -3.30
N GLY A 46 6.18 -8.25 -2.15
CA GLY A 46 6.01 -9.52 -1.45
C GLY A 46 4.58 -9.73 -0.93
N ASP A 47 3.95 -8.65 -0.44
CA ASP A 47 2.55 -8.67 0.01
C ASP A 47 1.61 -8.82 -1.18
N LEU A 48 1.87 -8.09 -2.27
CA LEU A 48 1.11 -8.25 -3.52
C LEU A 48 1.17 -9.69 -4.02
N ARG A 49 2.38 -10.27 -4.10
CA ARG A 49 2.56 -11.67 -4.50
C ARG A 49 1.80 -12.62 -3.58
N ARG A 50 1.83 -12.40 -2.26
CA ARG A 50 1.08 -13.21 -1.28
C ARG A 50 -0.44 -13.08 -1.46
N ALA A 51 -0.93 -11.87 -1.73
CA ALA A 51 -2.36 -11.60 -1.98
C ALA A 51 -2.85 -12.30 -3.27
N LEU A 52 -2.04 -12.27 -4.33
CA LEU A 52 -2.32 -12.96 -5.59
C LEU A 52 -2.39 -14.48 -5.42
N ILE A 53 -1.42 -15.08 -4.69
CA ILE A 53 -1.41 -16.52 -4.38
C ILE A 53 -2.66 -16.91 -3.57
N LYS A 54 -3.18 -16.02 -2.74
CA LYS A 54 -4.40 -16.23 -1.94
C LYS A 54 -5.70 -15.90 -2.69
N HIS A 55 -5.63 -15.52 -3.97
CA HIS A 55 -6.77 -15.07 -4.76
C HIS A 55 -7.59 -13.95 -4.08
N GLN A 56 -6.90 -13.04 -3.39
CA GLN A 56 -7.54 -11.93 -2.71
C GLN A 56 -8.13 -10.93 -3.72
N SER A 57 -9.34 -10.43 -3.46
CA SER A 57 -9.98 -9.44 -4.33
C SER A 57 -9.18 -8.14 -4.37
N LEU A 58 -9.11 -7.49 -5.53
CA LEU A 58 -8.49 -6.18 -5.71
C LEU A 58 -9.22 -5.06 -4.94
N ASP A 59 -10.49 -5.28 -4.58
CA ASP A 59 -11.28 -4.37 -3.74
C ASP A 59 -10.95 -4.49 -2.25
N THR A 60 -10.07 -5.42 -1.86
CA THR A 60 -9.73 -5.63 -0.46
C THR A 60 -9.08 -4.38 0.12
N ALA A 61 -9.56 -3.94 1.28
CA ALA A 61 -8.99 -2.82 2.02
C ALA A 61 -7.59 -3.15 2.55
N VAL A 62 -6.63 -2.26 2.29
CA VAL A 62 -5.34 -2.23 2.96
C VAL A 62 -5.53 -1.52 4.30
N GLU A 63 -5.36 -2.27 5.39
CA GLU A 63 -5.62 -1.80 6.75
C GLU A 63 -4.32 -1.49 7.48
N LYS A 64 -3.54 -2.53 7.78
CA LYS A 64 -2.35 -2.54 8.65
C LYS A 64 -1.58 -3.84 8.34
N SER A 65 -0.26 -3.79 8.23
CA SER A 65 0.58 -5.00 8.18
C SER A 65 1.87 -4.79 8.95
#